data_AF-A0A7X4ITR4-F1
#
_entry.id   AF-A0A7X4ITR4-F1
#
_cell.length_a   1.000
_cell.length_b   1.000
_cell.length_c   1.000
_cell.angle_alpha   90.00
_cell.angle_beta   90.00
_cell.angle_gamma   90.00
#
_symmetry.space_group_name_H-M   'P 1'
#
loop_
_entity.id
_entity.type
_entity.pdbx_description
1 polymer ?
#
loop_
_entity_poly.entity_id
_entity_poly.type
_entity_poly.pdbx_seq_one_letter_code
_entity_poly.pdbx_strand_id
1 'polypeptide(L)'
;SRRHFRDTVCRGRDYYTPYRALLPKGIDNLIVAGRHYSVESEAQKLSREIPPCMAQGEVAGIAAALAIKGDTPLRRVNHRDIQKKMRAQGADPGDIPSPNALIEEPMVAQ
;
A
#
# COMPACT_ATOMS: atom_id res chain seq x y z
N SER A 1 -15.12 -6.23 3.78
CA SER A 1 -14.66 -7.46 3.10
C SER A 1 -13.15 -7.36 2.86
N ARG A 2 -12.44 -8.49 2.74
CA ARG A 2 -10.97 -8.53 2.52
C ARG A 2 -10.62 -8.17 1.07
N ARG A 3 -10.84 -6.92 0.69
CA ARG A 3 -10.64 -6.45 -0.69
C ARG A 3 -9.15 -6.33 -1.01
N HIS A 4 -8.68 -7.06 -2.01
CA HIS A 4 -7.32 -6.99 -2.52
C HIS A 4 -7.26 -6.07 -3.75
N PHE A 5 -6.14 -5.35 -3.88
CA PHE A 5 -5.91 -4.42 -4.99
C PHE A 5 -4.65 -4.79 -5.76
N ARG A 6 -4.61 -4.47 -7.06
CA ARG A 6 -3.46 -4.75 -7.92
C ARG A 6 -2.14 -4.16 -7.40
N ASP A 7 -2.19 -2.99 -6.79
CA ASP A 7 -1.08 -2.22 -6.23
C ASP A 7 -0.97 -2.37 -4.70
N THR A 8 -1.44 -3.48 -4.14
CA THR A 8 -1.31 -3.76 -2.70
C THR A 8 0.14 -3.77 -2.26
N VAL A 9 0.46 -3.06 -1.19
CA VAL A 9 1.81 -2.98 -0.61
C VAL A 9 1.83 -3.17 0.91
N CYS A 10 0.67 -3.17 1.58
CA CYS A 10 0.58 -3.58 2.98
C CYS A 10 -0.52 -4.64 3.14
N ARG A 11 -0.29 -5.57 4.07
CA ARG A 11 -1.27 -6.55 4.49
C ARG A 11 -1.46 -6.53 5.99
N GLY A 12 -2.69 -6.74 6.43
CA GLY A 12 -2.96 -7.27 7.76
C GLY A 12 -3.85 -8.51 7.72
N ARG A 13 -4.36 -8.90 8.89
CA ARG A 13 -5.19 -10.11 9.04
C ARG A 13 -6.39 -10.12 8.09
N ASP A 14 -7.02 -8.95 7.92
CA ASP A 14 -8.31 -8.82 7.24
C ASP A 14 -8.37 -7.66 6.22
N TYR A 15 -7.24 -7.06 5.88
CA TYR A 15 -7.22 -5.91 4.98
C TYR A 15 -5.93 -5.88 4.13
N TYR A 16 -6.05 -5.24 2.98
CA TYR A 16 -4.97 -4.94 2.04
C TYR A 16 -4.95 -3.44 1.81
N THR A 17 -3.78 -2.81 1.86
CA THR A 17 -3.64 -1.37 1.60
C THR A 17 -2.98 -1.18 0.24
N PRO A 18 -3.66 -0.54 -0.73
CA PRO A 18 -3.08 -0.21 -2.01
C PRO A 18 -2.10 0.97 -1.86
N TYR A 19 -1.01 0.96 -2.63
CA TYR A 19 0.01 2.00 -2.56
C TYR A 19 -0.56 3.40 -2.80
N ARG A 20 -1.51 3.54 -3.74
CA ARG A 20 -2.18 4.81 -4.02
C ARG A 20 -2.90 5.42 -2.80
N ALA A 21 -3.32 4.61 -1.83
CA ALA A 21 -4.00 5.12 -0.63
C ALA A 21 -3.05 5.86 0.33
N LEU A 22 -1.74 5.65 0.19
CA LEU A 22 -0.70 6.34 0.96
C LEU A 22 -0.28 7.66 0.30
N LEU A 23 -0.79 7.98 -0.90
CA LEU A 23 -0.38 9.14 -1.69
C LEU A 23 -1.49 10.21 -1.70
N PRO A 24 -1.23 11.41 -1.15
CA PRO A 24 -2.16 12.53 -1.26
C PRO A 24 -2.42 12.95 -2.71
N LYS A 25 -3.64 13.44 -2.97
CA LYS A 25 -4.00 14.03 -4.26
C LYS A 25 -3.50 15.48 -4.33
N GLY A 26 -2.99 15.88 -5.49
CA GLY A 26 -2.58 17.27 -5.76
C GLY A 26 -1.24 17.70 -5.14
N ILE A 27 -0.57 16.83 -4.37
CA ILE A 27 0.74 17.10 -3.78
C ILE A 27 1.70 15.98 -4.18
N ASP A 28 2.83 16.36 -4.78
CA ASP A 28 3.94 15.45 -5.07
C ASP A 28 4.93 15.42 -3.91
N ASN A 29 5.76 14.37 -3.86
CA ASN A 29 6.83 14.20 -2.85
C ASN A 29 6.35 14.13 -1.39
N LEU A 30 5.06 13.83 -1.18
CA LEU A 30 4.47 13.53 0.12
C LEU A 30 3.90 12.11 0.12
N ILE A 31 4.23 11.34 1.16
CA ILE A 31 3.64 10.02 1.45
C ILE A 31 3.18 10.02 2.91
N VAL A 32 2.02 9.42 3.17
CA VAL A 32 1.45 9.32 4.51
C VAL A 32 1.36 7.87 4.96
N ALA A 33 1.59 7.64 6.25
CA ALA A 33 1.47 6.34 6.89
C ALA A 33 0.65 6.45 8.19
N GLY A 34 0.14 5.32 8.66
CA GLY A 34 -0.72 5.22 9.83
C GLY A 34 -2.10 5.80 9.57
N ARG A 35 -2.64 6.56 10.54
CA ARG A 35 -4.03 7.04 10.54
C ARG A 35 -4.39 8.06 9.44
N HIS A 36 -3.40 8.62 8.75
CA HIS A 36 -3.57 9.76 7.84
C HIS A 36 -3.88 9.36 6.39
N TYR A 37 -3.85 8.05 6.08
CA TYR A 37 -4.03 7.55 4.71
C TYR A 37 -5.49 7.60 4.24
N SER A 38 -5.70 7.55 2.92
CA SER A 38 -7.04 7.64 2.32
C SER A 38 -7.79 6.32 2.43
N VAL A 39 -8.91 6.32 3.17
CA VAL A 39 -9.66 5.10 3.47
C VAL A 39 -11.10 5.41 3.90
N GLU A 40 -12.02 4.47 3.68
CA GLU A 40 -13.36 4.47 4.26
C GLU A 40 -13.34 4.18 5.77
N SER A 41 -14.32 4.70 6.51
CA SER A 41 -14.40 4.56 7.97
C SER A 41 -14.25 3.11 8.46
N GLU A 42 -14.93 2.16 7.82
CA GLU A 42 -14.89 0.75 8.22
C GLU A 42 -13.51 0.11 8.01
N ALA A 43 -12.81 0.46 6.93
CA ALA A 43 -11.46 -0.04 6.69
C ALA A 43 -10.45 0.62 7.64
N GLN A 44 -10.64 1.91 7.98
CA GLN A 44 -9.79 2.61 8.96
C GLN A 44 -9.80 1.93 10.33
N LYS A 45 -10.95 1.42 10.79
CA LYS A 45 -11.08 0.75 12.09
C LYS A 45 -10.14 -0.45 12.23
N LEU A 46 -9.91 -1.20 11.15
CA LEU A 46 -9.08 -2.40 11.14
C LEU A 46 -7.60 -2.10 10.85
N SER A 47 -7.35 -1.08 10.03
CA SER A 47 -6.03 -0.76 9.51
C SER A 47 -5.25 0.25 10.36
N ARG A 48 -5.78 0.70 11.50
CA ARG A 48 -5.13 1.70 12.37
C ARG A 48 -4.39 1.11 13.56
N GLU A 49 -4.34 -0.22 13.63
CA GLU A 49 -3.59 -0.97 14.62
C GLU A 49 -2.07 -0.90 14.38
N ILE A 50 -1.29 -1.36 15.36
CA ILE A 50 0.18 -1.30 15.33
C ILE A 50 0.75 -2.05 14.10
N PRO A 51 0.40 -3.32 13.81
CA PRO A 51 0.96 -4.03 12.66
C PRO A 51 0.73 -3.33 11.29
N PRO A 52 -0.48 -2.84 10.96
CA PRO A 52 -0.67 -2.02 9.76
C PRO A 52 0.23 -0.80 9.70
N CYS A 53 0.31 -0.04 10.80
CA CYS A 53 1.07 1.21 10.84
C CYS A 53 2.56 0.95 10.62
N MET A 54 3.08 -0.16 11.16
CA MET A 54 4.46 -0.59 10.93
C MET A 54 4.71 -0.91 9.44
N ALA A 55 3.85 -1.72 8.82
CA ALA A 55 3.97 -2.07 7.40
C ALA A 55 3.86 -0.83 6.49
N GLN A 56 2.96 0.10 6.81
CA GLN A 56 2.83 1.37 6.08
C GLN A 56 4.07 2.25 6.23
N GLY A 57 4.68 2.29 7.41
CA GLY A 57 5.94 3.00 7.65
C GLY A 57 7.10 2.41 6.84
N GLU A 58 7.21 1.08 6.79
CA GLU A 58 8.19 0.37 5.98
C GLU A 58 8.01 0.68 4.49
N VAL A 59 6.78 0.57 3.97
CA VAL A 59 6.42 0.95 2.60
C VAL A 59 6.80 2.38 2.30
N ALA A 60 6.49 3.32 3.20
CA ALA A 60 6.78 4.73 3.00
C ALA A 60 8.29 4.99 2.89
N GLY A 61 9.09 4.37 3.76
CA GLY A 61 10.54 4.46 3.72
C GLY A 61 11.14 3.86 2.43
N ILE A 62 10.69 2.67 2.04
CA ILE A 62 11.12 2.03 0.78
C ILE A 62 10.75 2.89 -0.43
N ALA A 63 9.52 3.38 -0.48
CA ALA A 63 9.03 4.21 -1.57
C ALA A 63 9.84 5.50 -1.70
N ALA A 64 10.14 6.18 -0.58
CA ALA A 64 10.97 7.37 -0.58
C ALA A 64 12.40 7.07 -1.07
N ALA A 65 13.00 5.98 -0.62
CA ALA A 65 14.34 5.58 -1.07
C ALA A 65 14.39 5.27 -2.57
N LEU A 66 13.37 4.59 -3.11
CA LEU A 66 13.24 4.30 -4.54
C LEU A 66 13.01 5.58 -5.35
N ALA A 67 12.13 6.47 -4.89
CA ALA A 67 11.85 7.76 -5.52
C ALA A 67 13.13 8.60 -5.66
N ILE A 68 13.89 8.75 -4.56
CA ILE A 68 15.16 9.51 -4.54
C ILE A 68 16.18 8.85 -5.47
N LYS A 69 16.37 7.52 -5.40
CA LYS A 69 17.35 6.82 -6.23
C LYS A 69 17.03 6.90 -7.72
N GLY A 70 15.75 6.88 -8.06
CA GLY A 70 15.29 6.90 -9.45
C GLY A 70 15.04 8.31 -10.01
N ASP A 71 15.25 9.37 -9.22
CA ASP A 71 14.85 10.74 -9.56
C ASP A 71 13.40 10.82 -10.10
N THR A 72 12.48 10.14 -9.38
CA THR A 72 11.08 10.03 -9.78
C THR A 72 10.15 10.45 -8.64
N PRO A 73 9.02 11.10 -8.94
CA PRO A 73 8.03 11.43 -7.92
C PRO A 73 7.43 10.14 -7.35
N LEU A 74 7.04 10.16 -6.08
CA LEU A 74 6.46 9.00 -5.37
C LEU A 74 5.35 8.30 -6.16
N ARG A 75 4.47 9.06 -6.84
CA ARG A 75 3.37 8.51 -7.65
C ARG A 75 3.81 7.69 -8.86
N ARG A 76 5.08 7.78 -9.26
CA ARG A 76 5.68 6.99 -10.36
C ARG A 76 6.55 5.85 -9.84
N VAL A 77 6.72 5.69 -8.53
CA VAL A 77 7.40 4.54 -7.96
C VAL A 77 6.58 3.28 -8.26
N ASN A 78 7.24 2.27 -8.81
CA ASN A 78 6.61 0.99 -9.12
C ASN A 78 6.36 0.20 -7.83
N HIS A 79 5.09 -0.08 -7.54
CA HIS A 79 4.69 -0.87 -6.36
C HIS A 79 5.33 -2.26 -6.32
N ARG A 80 5.72 -2.84 -7.47
CA ARG A 80 6.42 -4.13 -7.51
C ARG A 80 7.83 -4.06 -6.94
N ASP A 81 8.51 -2.93 -7.10
CA ASP A 81 9.83 -2.73 -6.52
C ASP A 81 9.73 -2.56 -5.00
N ILE A 82 8.65 -1.92 -4.52
CA ILE A 82 8.31 -1.85 -3.10
C ILE A 82 8.07 -3.26 -2.54
N GLN A 83 7.19 -4.03 -3.17
CA GLN A 83 6.88 -5.43 -2.78
C GLN A 83 8.13 -6.31 -2.73
N LYS A 84 9.02 -6.18 -3.74
CA LYS A 84 10.29 -6.92 -3.79
C LYS A 84 11.21 -6.54 -2.63
N LYS A 85 11.30 -5.25 -2.29
CA LYS A 85 12.15 -4.76 -1.21
C LYS A 85 11.63 -5.18 0.17
N MET A 86 10.31 -5.13 0.39
CA MET A 86 9.69 -5.63 1.63
C MET A 86 9.98 -7.10 1.85
N ARG A 87 9.80 -7.95 0.82
CA ARG A 87 10.17 -9.37 0.92
C ARG A 87 11.64 -9.58 1.23
N ALA A 88 12.52 -8.79 0.60
CA ALA A 88 13.95 -8.84 0.90
C ALA A 88 14.29 -8.42 2.34
N GLN A 89 13.39 -7.70 3.02
CA GLN A 89 13.49 -7.33 4.43
C GLN A 89 12.72 -8.29 5.36
N GLY A 90 12.09 -9.34 4.82
CA GLY A 90 11.34 -10.34 5.58
C GLY A 90 9.86 -9.99 5.81
N ALA A 91 9.34 -8.93 5.21
CA ALA A 91 7.94 -8.52 5.33
C ALA A 91 7.05 -9.10 4.22
N ASP A 92 5.75 -9.33 4.53
CA ASP A 92 4.72 -9.69 3.56
C ASP A 92 4.03 -8.42 3.01
N PRO A 93 4.23 -8.07 1.72
CA PRO A 93 3.59 -6.90 1.13
C PRO A 93 2.12 -7.11 0.76
N GLY A 94 1.59 -8.34 0.83
CA GLY A 94 0.18 -8.63 0.55
C GLY A 94 -0.23 -8.70 -0.90
N ASP A 95 0.72 -8.74 -1.83
CA ASP A 95 0.50 -8.86 -3.28
C ASP A 95 0.03 -10.25 -3.72
N ILE A 96 0.17 -11.25 -2.85
CA ILE A 96 -0.45 -12.57 -3.02
C ILE A 96 -1.74 -12.58 -2.17
N PRO A 97 -2.93 -12.54 -2.80
CA PRO A 97 -4.19 -12.52 -2.06
C PRO A 97 -4.46 -13.83 -1.34
N SER A 98 -5.07 -13.75 -0.17
CA SER A 98 -5.61 -14.92 0.55
C SER A 98 -6.75 -15.56 -0.24
N PRO A 99 -7.02 -16.87 -0.06
CA PRO A 99 -8.09 -17.58 -0.80
C PRO A 99 -9.49 -16.96 -0.67
N ASN A 100 -9.74 -16.26 0.43
CA ASN A 100 -11.00 -15.57 0.70
C ASN A 100 -10.95 -14.04 0.50
N ALA A 101 -9.92 -13.55 -0.21
CA ALA A 101 -9.86 -12.15 -0.60
C ALA A 101 -10.85 -11.88 -1.73
N LEU A 102 -11.53 -10.73 -1.65
CA LEU A 102 -12.30 -10.21 -2.76
C LEU A 102 -11.34 -9.50 -3.72
N ILE A 103 -11.17 -10.04 -4.92
CA ILE A 103 -10.34 -9.45 -5.97
C ILE A 103 -11.26 -8.64 -6.87
N GLU A 104 -11.07 -7.32 -6.96
CA GLU A 104 -11.73 -6.53 -7.99
C GLU A 104 -11.14 -6.88 -9.35
N GLU A 105 -11.98 -7.41 -10.25
CA GLU A 105 -11.67 -7.43 -11.68
C GLU A 105 -11.56 -5.99 -12.18
N PRO A 106 -10.67 -5.69 -13.14
CA PRO A 106 -10.59 -4.35 -13.70
C PRO A 106 -11.98 -3.97 -14.22
N MET A 107 -12.52 -2.83 -13.76
CA MET A 107 -13.69 -2.23 -14.40
C MET A 107 -13.38 -2.15 -15.90
N VAL A 108 -14.10 -2.93 -16.70
CA VAL A 108 -14.16 -2.71 -18.14
C VAL A 108 -14.73 -1.31 -18.27
N ALA A 109 -13.88 -0.36 -18.66
CA ALA A 109 -14.35 0.98 -18.99
C ALA A 109 -15.40 0.82 -20.09
N GLN A 110 -16.65 1.16 -19.77
CA GLN A 110 -17.69 1.40 -20.77
C GLN A 110 -17.37 2.70 -21.51
#